data_AF-A0A2T2WQK2-F1
#
_entry.id   AF-A0A2T2WQK2-F1
#
_cell.length_a   1.000
_cell.length_b   1.000
_cell.length_c   1.000
_cell.angle_alpha   90.00
_cell.angle_beta   90.00
_cell.angle_gamma   90.00
#
_symmetry.space_group_name_H-M   'P 1'
#
loop_
_entity.id
_entity.type
_entity.pdbx_description
1 polymer ?
#
loop_
_entity_poly.entity_id
_entity_poly.type
_entity_poly.pdbx_seq_one_letter_code
_entity_poly.pdbx_strand_id
1 'polypeptide(L)' 'MANYYGRSRAYVSFQVRLTPEMKARLEQRSYETGLSQVAIINAALEYYLAHVPSSKKDSDNIAPDHNDDGSG' A
#
# COMPACT_ATOMS: atom_id res chain seq x y z
N MET A 1 -19.43 11.27 -30.68
CA MET A 1 -18.10 10.69 -30.42
C MET A 1 -17.84 10.77 -28.92
N ALA A 2 -18.14 9.69 -28.19
CA ALA A 2 -17.84 9.61 -26.77
C ALA A 2 -16.42 9.07 -26.62
N ASN A 3 -15.48 9.95 -26.26
CA ASN A 3 -14.12 9.57 -25.89
C ASN A 3 -14.20 8.83 -24.55
N TYR A 4 -14.48 7.53 -24.62
CA TYR A 4 -14.33 6.64 -23.48
C TYR A 4 -12.82 6.50 -23.26
N TYR A 5 -12.27 7.37 -22.40
CA TYR A 5 -10.97 7.15 -21.79
C TYR A 5 -11.07 5.84 -21.02
N GLY A 6 -10.68 4.74 -21.67
CA GLY A 6 -10.43 3.49 -21.00
C GLY A 6 -9.47 3.81 -19.86
N ARG A 7 -9.99 3.78 -18.63
CA ARG A 7 -9.19 3.88 -17.41
C ARG A 7 -8.20 2.74 -17.51
N SER A 8 -6.99 3.02 -17.99
CA SER A 8 -5.91 2.05 -18.00
C SER A 8 -5.78 1.55 -16.57
N ARG A 9 -6.33 0.35 -16.31
CA ARG A 9 -6.08 -0.38 -15.08
C ARG A 9 -4.64 -0.84 -15.22
N ALA A 10 -3.70 0.06 -14.97
CA ALA A 10 -2.31 -0.28 -14.86
C ALA A 10 -2.20 -1.21 -13.65
N TYR A 11 -2.28 -2.51 -13.91
CA TYR A 11 -2.07 -3.51 -12.90
C TYR A 11 -0.58 -3.52 -12.59
N VAL A 12 -0.23 -3.15 -11.38
CA VAL A 12 1.15 -3.21 -10.88
C VAL A 12 1.31 -4.54 -10.18
N SER A 13 2.30 -5.33 -10.59
CA SER A 13 2.73 -6.52 -9.87
C SER A 13 3.94 -6.19 -9.02
N PHE A 14 3.95 -6.71 -7.80
CA PHE A 14 5.08 -6.62 -6.90
C PHE A 14 5.16 -7.90 -6.07
N GLN A 15 6.37 -8.25 -5.64
CA GLN A 15 6.59 -9.41 -4.78
C GLN A 15 6.54 -8.97 -3.32
N VAL A 16 5.84 -9.74 -2.49
CA VAL A 16 5.73 -9.50 -1.05
C VAL A 16 6.25 -10.72 -0.31
N ARG A 17 7.01 -10.49 0.77
CA ARG A 17 7.41 -11.54 1.71
C ARG A 17 6.34 -11.66 2.79
N LEU A 18 5.76 -12.84 2.91
CA LEU A 18 4.82 -13.18 3.97
C LEU A 18 5.48 -14.14 4.95
N THR A 19 5.10 -14.07 6.22
CA THR A 19 5.48 -15.12 7.17
C THR A 19 4.83 -16.45 6.76
N PRO A 20 5.44 -17.60 7.08
CA PRO A 20 4.87 -18.91 6.74
C PRO A 20 3.44 -19.09 7.27
N GLU A 21 3.18 -18.61 8.49
CA GLU A 21 1.86 -18.65 9.11
C GLU A 21 0.83 -17.82 8.33
N MET A 22 1.22 -16.63 7.87
CA MET A 22 0.33 -15.76 7.09
C MET A 22 0.02 -16.36 5.72
N LYS A 23 1.01 -17.00 5.08
CA LYS A 23 0.82 -17.73 3.82
C LYS A 23 -0.18 -18.87 4.00
N ALA A 24 -0.02 -19.69 5.04
CA ALA A 24 -0.93 -20.80 5.33
C ALA A 24 -2.38 -20.32 5.57
N ARG A 25 -2.55 -19.24 6.34
CA ARG A 25 -3.86 -18.63 6.58
C ARG A 25 -4.49 -18.08 5.30
N LEU A 26 -3.69 -17.47 4.42
CA LEU A 26 -4.15 -16.95 3.13
C LEU A 26 -4.60 -18.09 2.20
N GLU A 27 -3.85 -19.19 2.15
CA GLU A 27 -4.18 -20.39 1.38
C GLU A 27 -5.47 -21.04 1.89
N GLN A 28 -5.58 -21.24 3.21
CA GLN A 28 -6.78 -21.77 3.83
C GLN A 28 -8.01 -20.91 3.53
N ARG A 29 -7.90 -19.59 3.68
CA ARG A 29 -9.00 -18.66 3.41
C ARG A 29 -9.41 -18.66 1.93
N SER A 30 -8.44 -18.80 1.02
CA SER A 30 -8.70 -18.94 -0.42
C SER A 30 -9.50 -20.21 -0.71
N TYR A 31 -9.15 -21.33 -0.05
CA TYR A 31 -9.88 -22.58 -0.16
C TYR A 31 -11.31 -22.49 0.39
N GLU A 32 -11.48 -21.91 1.59
CA GLU A 32 -12.78 -21.80 2.26
C GLU A 32 -13.77 -20.89 1.54
N THR A 33 -13.27 -19.77 0.98
CA THR A 33 -14.12 -18.75 0.34
C THR A 33 -14.29 -18.95 -1.16
N GLY A 34 -13.49 -19.81 -1.79
CA GLY A 34 -13.42 -19.96 -3.25
C GLY A 34 -12.84 -18.73 -3.97
N LEU A 35 -12.33 -17.73 -3.23
CA LEU A 35 -11.73 -16.53 -3.79
C LEU A 35 -10.25 -16.74 -4.06
N SER A 36 -9.73 -16.06 -5.09
CA SER A 36 -8.29 -16.05 -5.34
C SER A 36 -7.54 -15.30 -4.23
N GLN A 37 -6.32 -15.75 -3.91
CA GLN A 37 -5.47 -15.08 -2.94
C GLN A 37 -5.27 -13.58 -3.27
N VAL A 38 -5.17 -13.24 -4.56
CA VAL A 38 -5.07 -11.85 -5.04
C VAL A 38 -6.31 -11.04 -4.69
N ALA A 39 -7.52 -11.60 -4.88
CA ALA A 39 -8.77 -10.92 -4.53
C ALA A 39 -8.85 -10.67 -3.02
N ILE A 40 -8.42 -11.64 -2.21
CA ILE A 40 -8.37 -11.52 -0.75
C ILE A 40 -7.40 -10.40 -0.33
N ILE A 41 -6.20 -10.35 -0.93
CA ILE A 41 -5.20 -9.32 -0.64
C ILE A 41 -5.72 -7.94 -1.05
N ASN A 42 -6.30 -7.80 -2.23
CA ASN A 42 -6.84 -6.52 -2.70
C ASN A 42 -7.93 -6.00 -1.76
N ALA A 43 -8.89 -6.84 -1.37
CA ALA A 43 -9.94 -6.46 -0.43
C ALA A 43 -9.38 -6.05 0.94
N ALA A 44 -8.37 -6.77 1.44
CA ALA A 44 -7.73 -6.43 2.71
C ALA A 44 -6.96 -5.10 2.65
N LEU A 45 -6.26 -4.83 1.55
CA LEU A 45 -5.54 -3.57 1.34
C LEU A 45 -6.51 -2.40 1.17
N GLU A 46 -7.58 -2.56 0.39
CA GLU A 46 -8.63 -1.55 0.24
C GLU A 46 -9.27 -1.21 1.58
N TYR A 47 -9.61 -2.23 2.38
CA TYR A 47 -10.12 -2.03 3.72
C TYR A 47 -9.14 -1.28 4.61
N TYR A 48 -7.87 -1.69 4.63
CA TYR A 48 -6.82 -1.04 5.42
C TYR A 48 -6.68 0.44 5.02
N LEU A 49 -6.52 0.73 3.73
CA LEU A 49 -6.35 2.11 3.25
C LEU A 49 -7.57 3.00 3.52
N ALA A 50 -8.78 2.45 3.53
CA ALA A 50 -10.00 3.20 3.85
C ALA A 50 -10.15 3.51 5.34
N HIS A 51 -9.56 2.71 6.24
CA HIS A 51 -9.78 2.79 7.69
C HIS A 51 -8.54 3.21 8.49
N VAL A 52 -7.37 3.27 7.86
CA VAL A 52 -6.17 3.78 8.51
C VAL A 52 -6.33 5.30 8.68
N PRO A 53 -6.30 5.82 9.92
CA PRO A 53 -6.20 7.25 10.12
C PRO A 53 -4.93 7.73 9.41
N SER A 54 -5.07 8.67 8.47
CA SER A 54 -3.90 9.31 7.87
C SER A 54 -3.06 9.92 8.98
N SER A 55 -1.97 9.27 9.36
CA SER A 55 -0.93 9.84 10.20
C SER A 55 -0.21 10.94 9.40
N LYS A 56 -0.88 12.06 9.16
CA LYS A 56 -0.24 13.33 8.83
C LYS A 56 0.39 13.87 10.11
N LYS A 57 1.61 13.44 10.40
CA LYS A 57 2.60 13.93 11.38
C LYS A 57 3.73 12.91 11.29
N ASP A 58 4.84 13.14 10.59
CA ASP A 58 5.91 14.10 10.89
C ASP A 58 6.81 14.28 9.64
N SER A 59 6.44 15.16 8.70
CA SER A 59 7.38 15.62 7.66
C SER A 59 7.70 17.11 7.77
N ASP A 60 7.22 17.78 8.82
CA ASP A 60 7.43 19.23 9.05
C ASP A 60 8.69 19.56 9.87
N ASN A 61 9.50 18.55 10.24
CA ASN A 61 10.69 18.74 11.09
C ASN A 61 12.03 18.50 10.34
N ILE A 62 12.07 18.70 9.03
CA ILE A 62 13.36 18.97 8.37
C ILE A 62 13.58 20.47 8.46
N ALA A 63 14.06 20.93 9.62
CA ALA A 63 14.64 22.25 9.74
C ALA A 63 15.78 22.36 8.70
N PRO A 64 15.89 23.46 7.93
CA PRO A 64 17.08 23.68 7.13
C PRO A 64 18.26 23.79 8.10
N ASP A 65 19.20 22.88 7.95
CA ASP A 65 20.53 22.91 8.55
C ASP A 65 21.20 24.24 8.16
N HIS A 66 21.09 25.24 9.03
CA HIS A 66 21.77 26.52 8.86
C HIS A 66 23.22 26.28 9.29
N ASN A 67 24.05 25.89 8.32
CA ASN A 67 25.49 25.90 8.48
C ASN A 67 25.92 27.37 8.64
N ASP A 68 26.26 27.73 9.88
CA ASP A 68 26.96 28.96 10.23
C ASP A 68 28.39 28.84 9.69
N ASP A 69 28.58 29.29 8.44
CA ASP A 69 29.91 29.42 7.84
C ASP A 69 30.53 30.72 8.38
N GLY A 70 31.58 30.55 9.17
CA GLY A 70 32.17 31.58 10.00
C GLY A 70 32.61 32.83 9.24
N SER A 71 32.51 33.96 9.93
CA SER A 71 33.28 35.16 9.63
C SER A 71 33.48 35.95 10.91
N GLY A 72 34.73 36.00 11.39
CA GLY A 72 35.16 36.79 12.56
C GLY A 72 36.57 36.44 12.97
#